data_AF-A0ABD0Q3B8-F1
#
_entry.id   AF-A0ABD0Q3B8-F1
#
_cell.length_a   1.000
_cell.length_b   1.000
_cell.length_c   1.000
_cell.angle_alpha   90.00
_cell.angle_beta   90.00
_cell.angle_gamma   90.00
#
_symmetry.space_group_name_H-M   'P 1'
#
loop_
_entity.id
_entity.type
_entity.pdbx_description
1 polymer ?
#
loop_
_entity_poly.entity_id
_entity_poly.type
_entity_poly.pdbx_seq_one_letter_code
_entity_poly.pdbx_strand_id
1 'polypeptide(L)' 'MLRLRCKAKNGTHLMQGLTHQSCVQELKDKIEELTGIPCDVQKIMVGYPPSSLDLRNGEAHLKDYPIKS' A
#
# COMPACT_ATOMS: atom_id res chain seq x y z
N MET A 1 -2.86 -14.53 -0.84
CA MET A 1 -2.24 -13.61 0.11
C MET A 1 -1.17 -12.82 -0.65
N LEU A 2 -1.14 -11.50 -0.51
CA LEU A 2 -0.18 -10.63 -1.22
C LEU A 2 1.11 -10.53 -0.39
N ARG A 3 2.29 -10.66 -1.02
CA ARG A 3 3.59 -10.34 -0.39
C ARG A 3 4.06 -8.97 -0.87
N LEU A 4 3.67 -7.93 -0.15
CA LEU A 4 4.06 -6.56 -0.47
C LEU A 4 5.23 -6.10 0.40
N ARG A 5 6.07 -5.23 -0.16
CA ARG A 5 7.13 -4.54 0.60
C ARG A 5 6.91 -3.04 0.49
N CYS A 6 6.86 -2.38 1.64
CA CYS A 6 6.86 -0.92 1.73
C CYS A 6 8.29 -0.44 1.75
N LYS A 7 8.68 0.45 0.83
CA LYS A 7 9.96 1.17 0.95
C LYS A 7 9.66 2.60 1.39
N ALA A 8 10.09 2.94 2.59
CA ALA A 8 9.92 4.26 3.19
C ALA A 8 11.29 4.85 3.57
N LYS A 9 11.31 6.11 4.04
CA LYS A 9 12.54 6.79 4.46
C LYS A 9 13.25 6.07 5.61
N ASN A 10 12.49 5.41 6.48
CA ASN A 10 12.99 4.69 7.65
C ASN A 10 13.42 3.24 7.34
N GLY A 11 13.31 2.78 6.08
CA GLY A 11 13.72 1.44 5.68
C GLY A 11 12.70 0.73 4.79
N THR A 12 12.93 -0.57 4.61
CA THR A 12 12.01 -1.44 3.87
C THR A 12 11.27 -2.34 4.85
N HIS A 13 9.95 -2.31 4.82
CA HIS A 13 9.05 -3.06 5.70
C HIS A 13 8.28 -4.11 4.91
N LEU A 14 8.18 -5.32 5.44
CA LEU A 14 7.37 -6.36 4.83
C LEU A 14 5.91 -6.20 5.28
N MET A 15 5.00 -5.96 4.34
CA MET A 15 3.58 -5.91 4.63
C MET A 15 2.99 -7.33 4.51
N GLN A 16 2.63 -7.91 5.65
CA GLN A 16 2.00 -9.23 5.73
C GLN A 16 0.51 -9.07 6.07
N GLY A 17 -0.30 -10.05 5.66
CA GLY A 17 -1.74 -10.10 5.98
C GLY A 17 -2.66 -9.48 4.92
N LEU A 18 -2.12 -8.71 3.97
CA LEU A 18 -2.92 -8.13 2.89
C LEU A 18 -3.30 -9.18 1.85
N THR A 19 -4.52 -9.07 1.32
CA THR A 19 -5.04 -9.94 0.28
C THR A 19 -5.59 -9.12 -0.88
N HIS A 20 -5.90 -9.77 -2.00
CA HIS A 20 -6.57 -9.12 -3.13
C HIS A 20 -7.97 -8.58 -2.76
N GLN A 21 -8.60 -9.14 -1.73
CA GLN A 21 -9.90 -8.69 -1.22
C GLN A 21 -9.76 -7.60 -0.15
N SER A 22 -8.54 -7.36 0.35
CA SER A 22 -8.33 -6.27 1.29
C SER A 22 -8.63 -4.94 0.63
N CYS A 23 -9.07 -3.98 1.43
CA CYS A 23 -9.38 -2.64 0.94
C CYS A 23 -8.13 -1.76 0.94
N VAL A 24 -8.17 -0.68 0.17
CA VAL A 24 -7.13 0.35 0.17
C VAL A 24 -6.92 0.94 1.56
N GLN A 25 -7.98 1.09 2.35
CA GLN A 25 -7.88 1.57 3.72
C GLN A 25 -7.01 0.66 4.59
N GLU A 26 -7.16 -0.67 4.49
CA GLU A 26 -6.32 -1.63 5.22
C GLU A 26 -4.85 -1.52 4.81
N LEU A 27 -4.56 -1.31 3.52
CA LEU A 27 -3.20 -1.07 3.04
C LEU A 27 -2.60 0.20 3.66
N LYS A 28 -3.37 1.30 3.68
CA LYS A 28 -2.91 2.57 4.26
C LYS A 28 -2.67 2.47 5.75
N ASP A 29 -3.57 1.82 6.47
CA ASP A 29 -3.45 1.57 7.91
C ASP A 29 -2.19 0.76 8.22
N LYS A 30 -1.94 -0.30 7.45
CA LYS A 30 -0.70 -1.10 7.53
C LYS A 30 0.56 -0.26 7.28
N ILE A 31 0.51 0.65 6.33
CA ILE A 31 1.64 1.52 6.02
C ILE A 31 1.85 2.54 7.13
N GLU A 32 0.79 3.10 7.68
CA GLU A 32 0.87 4.01 8.82
C GLU A 32 1.47 3.29 10.03
N GLU A 33 1.00 2.08 10.35
CA GLU A 33 1.53 1.22 11.41
C GLU A 33 3.04 0.95 11.24
N LEU A 34 3.50 0.62 10.02
CA LEU A 34 4.89 0.24 9.75
C LEU A 34 5.84 1.44 9.57
N THR A 35 5.36 2.52 8.98
CA THR A 35 6.18 3.65 8.55
C THR A 35 6.00 4.90 9.42
N GLY A 36 4.90 4.99 10.17
CA GLY A 36 4.47 6.17 10.90
C GLY A 36 3.95 7.30 10.00
N ILE A 37 3.75 7.06 8.69
CA ILE A 37 3.27 8.08 7.75
C ILE A 37 1.73 8.07 7.77
N PRO A 38 1.06 9.18 8.12
CA PRO A 38 -0.39 9.23 8.21
C PRO A 38 -1.07 8.99 6.85
N CYS A 39 -2.20 8.28 6.84
CA CYS A 39 -3.00 7.94 5.66
C CYS A 39 -3.25 9.14 4.71
N ASP A 40 -3.49 10.34 5.27
CA ASP A 40 -3.76 11.57 4.51
C ASP A 40 -2.57 12.10 3.70
N VAL A 41 -1.34 11.80 4.12
CA VAL A 41 -0.11 12.28 3.48
C VAL A 41 0.70 11.16 2.81
N GLN A 42 0.20 9.92 2.85
CA GLN A 42 0.81 8.78 2.19
C GLN A 42 0.74 8.92 0.65
N LYS A 43 1.91 8.91 0.00
CA LYS A 43 2.02 8.81 -1.46
C LYS A 43 2.58 7.44 -1.83
N ILE A 44 1.71 6.55 -2.31
CA ILE A 44 2.10 5.20 -2.73
C ILE A 44 2.53 5.21 -4.20
N MET A 45 3.70 4.63 -4.45
CA MET A 45 4.26 4.45 -5.80
C MET A 45 4.46 2.97 -6.08
N VAL A 46 4.06 2.53 -7.28
CA VAL A 46 4.12 1.12 -7.69
C VAL A 46 4.72 0.96 -9.08
N GLY A 47 5.31 -0.22 -9.34
CA GLY A 47 5.84 -0.59 -10.65
C GLY A 47 7.22 -0.01 -11.00
N TYR A 48 7.67 -0.30 -12.21
CA TYR A 48 8.86 0.28 -12.83
C TYR A 48 8.51 0.68 -14.28
N PRO A 49 8.61 1.96 -14.66
CA PRO A 49 8.95 3.11 -13.82
C PRO A 49 7.89 3.35 -12.73
N PRO A 50 8.28 3.92 -11.57
CA PRO A 50 7.38 4.05 -10.44
C PRO A 50 6.29 5.08 -10.76
N SER A 51 5.04 4.62 -10.73
CA SER A 51 3.85 5.42 -11.00
C SER A 51 3.08 5.67 -9.71
N SER A 52 2.55 6.88 -9.55
CA SER A 52 1.69 7.20 -8.42
C SER A 52 0.38 6.43 -8.52
N LEU A 53 0.04 5.71 -7.46
CA LEU A 53 -1.22 4.99 -7.38
C LEU A 53 -2.26 5.92 -6.73
N ASP A 54 -3.35 6.21 -7.43
CA ASP A 54 -4.45 6.99 -6.85
C ASP A 54 -5.27 6.12 -5.91
N LEU A 55 -5.01 6.26 -4.62
CA LEU A 55 -5.62 5.48 -3.54
C LEU A 55 -6.64 6.32 -2.77
N ARG A 56 -7.29 7.28 -3.42
CA ARG A 56 -8.30 8.12 -2.77
C ARG A 56 -9.53 7.32 -2.34
N ASN A 57 -9.87 6.28 -3.09
CA ASN A 57 -11.00 5.41 -2.76
C ASN A 57 -10.59 4.33 -1.75
N GLY A 58 -10.80 4.61 -0.46
CA GLY A 58 -10.43 3.69 0.64
C GLY A 58 -11.18 2.36 0.64
N GLU A 59 -12.39 2.32 0.07
CA GLU A 59 -13.25 1.13 -0.01
C GLU A 59 -12.94 0.24 -1.22
N ALA A 60 -12.18 0.73 -2.20
CA ALA A 60 -11.77 -0.09 -3.33
C ALA A 60 -10.86 -1.24 -2.88
N HIS A 61 -10.96 -2.38 -3.56
CA HIS A 61 -10.14 -3.54 -3.23
C HIS A 61 -8.78 -3.44 -3.93
N LEU A 62 -7.75 -4.03 -3.29
CA LEU A 62 -6.40 -4.03 -3.85
C LEU A 62 -6.31 -4.76 -5.21
N LYS A 63 -7.23 -5.70 -5.50
CA LYS A 63 -7.31 -6.38 -6.80
C LYS A 63 -7.62 -5.45 -7.97
N ASP A 64 -8.33 -4.36 -7.72
CA ASP A 64 -8.74 -3.40 -8.75
C ASP A 64 -7.60 -2.44 -9.12
N TYR A 65 -6.51 -2.48 -8.34
CA TYR A 65 -5.29 -1.73 -8.59
C TYR A 65 -4.19 -2.61 -9.20
N PRO A 66 -3.24 -2.01 -9.93
CA PRO A 66 -2.04 -2.67 -10.46
C PRO A 66 -1.03 -3.05 -9.35
N ILE A 67 -1.49 -3.54 -8.20
CA ILE A 67 -0.67 -4.04 -7.10
C ILE A 67 -0.43 -5.53 -7.34
N LYS A 68 0.78 -5.87 -7.79
CA LYS A 68 1.21 -7.25 -8.01
C LYS A 68 2.20 -7.66 -6.92
N SER A 69 2.09 -8.91 -6.48
CA SER A 69 3.04 -9.54 -5.56
C SER A 69 4.25 -10.12 -6.29
#